data_AF-A0A7S1CM14-F1
#
_entry.id   AF-A0A7S1CM14-F1
#
_cell.length_a   1.000
_cell.length_b   1.000
_cell.length_c   1.000
_cell.angle_alpha   90.00
_cell.angle_beta   90.00
_cell.angle_gamma   90.00
#
_symmetry.space_group_name_H-M   'P 1'
#
loop_
_entity.id
_entity.type
_entity.pdbx_description
1 polymer ?
#
loop_
_entity_poly.entity_id
_entity_poly.type
_entity_poly.pdbx_seq_one_letter_code
_entity_poly.pdbx_strand_id
1 'polypeptide(L)'
;GARTLEPLAAFAEKDVQGAAEAARKAEEEAARKAEEEAKAEAAVRAKSDVVWLNDDDFDAAVAATPHFVKFYAPWCGHCKALAPTWEDLATQFNVDNPKRGATIAKVDCTAEGKQVCSKYGVKGFPT
;
A
#
# COMPACT_ATOMS: atom_id res chain seq x y z
N GLY A 1 -3.70 37.19 35.34
CA GLY A 1 -2.60 36.54 34.60
C GLY A 1 -1.81 37.60 33.89
N ALA A 2 -0.48 37.60 34.03
CA ALA A 2 0.38 38.64 33.47
C ALA A 2 0.32 38.63 31.94
N ARG A 3 -0.21 39.70 31.34
CA ARG A 3 -0.26 39.93 29.88
C ARG A 3 0.99 40.68 29.41
N THR A 4 2.13 40.38 30.01
CA THR A 4 3.40 41.00 29.68
C THR A 4 4.07 40.23 28.54
N LEU A 5 5.00 40.89 27.84
CA LEU A 5 5.61 40.33 26.62
C LEU A 5 6.34 39.02 26.90
N GLU A 6 7.03 38.89 28.04
CA GLU A 6 7.83 37.72 28.38
C GLU A 6 6.98 36.45 28.61
N PRO A 7 5.92 36.45 29.45
CA PRO A 7 5.03 35.28 29.57
C PRO A 7 4.34 34.87 28.26
N LEU A 8 4.04 35.83 27.38
CA LEU A 8 3.43 35.55 26.08
C LEU A 8 4.43 34.94 25.09
N ALA A 9 5.65 35.45 25.05
CA ALA A 9 6.73 34.88 24.23
C ALA A 9 7.05 33.45 24.67
N ALA A 10 7.21 33.21 25.97
CA ALA A 10 7.48 31.89 26.52
C ALA A 10 6.36 30.88 26.22
N PHE A 11 5.09 31.32 26.22
CA PHE A 11 3.96 30.48 25.85
C PHE A 11 3.98 30.12 24.36
N ALA A 12 4.22 31.09 23.47
CA ALA A 12 4.32 30.86 22.03
C ALA A 12 5.47 29.92 21.66
N GLU A 13 6.65 30.09 22.29
CA GLU A 13 7.80 29.21 22.10
C GLU A 13 7.49 27.77 22.53
N LYS A 14 6.83 27.60 23.68
CA LYS A 14 6.41 26.29 24.18
C LYS A 14 5.40 25.61 23.27
N ASP A 15 4.43 26.34 22.74
CA ASP A 15 3.43 25.79 21.82
C ASP A 15 4.05 25.37 20.48
N VAL A 16 4.99 26.17 19.95
CA VAL A 16 5.75 25.84 18.74
C VAL A 16 6.60 24.59 18.95
N GLN A 17 7.25 24.46 20.12
CA GLN A 17 8.01 23.27 20.49
C GLN A 17 7.10 22.04 20.58
N GLY A 18 5.96 22.14 21.26
CA GLY A 18 5.01 21.05 21.41
C GLY A 18 4.44 20.59 20.06
N ALA A 19 4.16 21.51 19.14
CA ALA A 19 3.70 21.19 17.79
C ALA A 19 4.78 20.47 16.95
N ALA A 20 6.04 20.92 17.05
CA ALA A 20 7.16 20.29 16.33
C ALA A 20 7.46 18.87 16.85
N GLU A 21 7.40 18.65 18.16
CA GLU A 21 7.56 17.33 18.77
C GLU A 21 6.42 16.37 18.39
N ALA A 22 5.19 16.87 18.36
CA ALA A 22 4.02 16.09 17.93
C ALA A 22 4.13 15.67 16.45
N ALA A 23 4.57 16.57 15.57
CA ALA A 23 4.79 16.27 14.16
C ALA A 23 5.87 15.19 13.98
N ARG A 24 7.03 15.34 14.64
CA ARG A 24 8.12 14.35 14.56
C ARG A 24 7.67 12.98 15.06
N LYS A 25 6.91 12.94 16.15
CA LYS A 25 6.39 11.69 16.71
C LYS A 25 5.39 11.02 15.76
N ALA A 26 4.53 11.79 15.10
CA ALA A 26 3.58 11.27 14.11
C ALA A 26 4.29 10.69 12.88
N GLU A 27 5.35 11.35 12.40
CA GLU A 27 6.17 10.84 11.29
C GLU A 27 6.90 9.54 11.66
N GLU A 28 7.49 9.47 12.85
CA GLU A 28 8.20 8.27 13.34
C GLU A 28 7.25 7.08 13.54
N GLU A 29 6.03 7.33 14.04
CA GLU A 29 5.00 6.30 14.16
C GLU A 29 4.50 5.82 12.80
N ALA A 30 4.31 6.73 11.84
CA ALA A 30 3.92 6.38 10.46
C ALA A 30 4.99 5.55 9.76
N ALA A 31 6.28 5.89 9.93
CA ALA A 31 7.40 5.14 9.36
C ALA A 31 7.47 3.72 9.94
N ARG A 32 7.33 3.55 11.27
CA ARG A 32 7.31 2.23 11.91
C ARG A 32 6.14 1.38 11.42
N LYS A 33 4.96 1.97 11.28
CA LYS A 33 3.79 1.27 10.77
C LYS A 33 3.99 0.82 9.31
N ALA A 34 4.56 1.67 8.47
CA ALA A 34 4.87 1.33 7.09
C ALA A 34 5.89 0.19 6.99
N GLU A 35 6.92 0.17 7.85
CA GLU A 35 7.89 -0.93 7.91
C GLU A 35 7.24 -2.26 8.31
N GLU A 36 6.35 -2.25 9.30
CA GLU A 36 5.61 -3.44 9.72
C GLU A 36 4.69 -3.96 8.61
N GLU A 37 3.97 -3.07 7.93
CA GLU A 37 3.09 -3.41 6.80
C GLU A 37 3.89 -3.98 5.61
N ALA A 38 5.04 -3.38 5.27
CA ALA A 38 5.93 -3.89 4.23
C ALA A 38 6.50 -5.27 4.57
N LYS A 39 6.88 -5.49 5.84
CA LYS A 39 7.38 -6.81 6.30
C LYS A 39 6.29 -7.87 6.25
N ALA A 40 5.06 -7.53 6.63
CA ALA A 40 3.91 -8.43 6.52
C ALA A 40 3.63 -8.77 5.05
N GLU A 41 3.68 -7.80 4.13
CA GLU A 41 3.54 -8.04 2.70
C GLU A 41 4.63 -8.94 2.13
N ALA A 42 5.89 -8.73 2.51
CA ALA A 42 6.99 -9.59 2.07
C ALA A 42 6.78 -11.05 2.52
N ALA A 43 6.28 -11.26 3.74
CA ALA A 43 5.96 -12.59 4.25
C ALA A 43 4.80 -13.24 3.49
N VAL A 44 3.79 -12.45 3.08
CA VAL A 44 2.70 -12.92 2.21
C VAL A 44 3.25 -13.27 0.82
N ARG A 45 4.06 -12.39 0.22
CA ARG A 45 4.67 -12.60 -1.11
C ARG A 45 5.47 -13.89 -1.18
N ALA A 46 6.22 -14.22 -0.12
CA ALA A 46 7.03 -15.44 -0.06
C ALA A 46 6.21 -16.76 -0.10
N LYS A 47 4.89 -16.71 0.12
CA LYS A 47 4.00 -17.88 0.19
C LYS A 47 2.81 -17.79 -0.75
N SER A 48 2.81 -16.82 -1.67
CA SER A 48 1.67 -16.44 -2.50
C SER A 48 1.83 -16.97 -3.92
N ASP A 49 0.77 -17.55 -4.47
CA ASP A 49 0.68 -17.97 -5.88
C ASP A 49 0.23 -16.82 -6.79
N VAL A 50 -0.11 -15.66 -6.22
CA VAL A 50 -0.51 -14.46 -6.96
C VAL A 50 0.73 -13.82 -7.57
N VAL A 51 0.64 -13.41 -8.83
CA VAL A 51 1.72 -12.64 -9.48
C VAL A 51 1.69 -11.19 -8.97
N TRP A 52 2.83 -10.69 -8.54
CA TRP A 52 2.98 -9.31 -8.09
C TRP A 52 3.57 -8.51 -9.23
N LEU A 53 2.83 -7.50 -9.69
CA LEU A 53 3.27 -6.60 -10.76
C LEU A 53 3.50 -5.20 -10.20
N ASN A 54 4.40 -4.47 -10.85
CA ASN A 54 4.76 -3.09 -10.53
C ASN A 54 4.92 -2.26 -11.81
N ASP A 55 5.32 -1.01 -11.66
CA ASP A 55 5.44 -0.08 -12.79
C ASP A 55 6.46 -0.54 -13.86
N ASP A 56 7.43 -1.39 -13.50
CA ASP A 56 8.49 -1.85 -14.41
C ASP A 56 8.07 -3.08 -15.24
N ASP A 57 7.29 -4.00 -14.67
CA ASP A 57 6.95 -5.28 -15.30
C ASP A 57 5.53 -5.36 -15.86
N PHE A 58 4.63 -4.46 -15.44
CA PHE A 58 3.20 -4.55 -15.73
C PHE A 58 2.91 -4.59 -17.24
N ASP A 59 3.44 -3.63 -18.00
CA ASP A 59 3.16 -3.51 -19.43
C ASP A 59 3.68 -4.72 -20.22
N ALA A 60 4.81 -5.28 -19.83
CA ALA A 60 5.35 -6.50 -20.43
C ALA A 60 4.50 -7.74 -20.09
N ALA A 61 4.05 -7.86 -18.84
CA ALA A 61 3.22 -8.98 -18.39
C ALA A 61 1.87 -8.99 -19.13
N VAL A 62 1.14 -7.88 -19.15
CA VAL A 62 -0.19 -7.80 -19.77
C VAL A 62 -0.17 -7.91 -21.30
N ALA A 63 0.97 -7.61 -21.93
CA ALA A 63 1.14 -7.82 -23.37
C ALA A 63 1.35 -9.30 -23.73
N ALA A 64 1.92 -10.11 -22.83
CA ALA A 64 2.23 -11.50 -23.08
C ALA A 64 1.03 -12.43 -22.92
N THR A 65 0.25 -12.24 -21.85
CA THR A 65 -0.95 -13.05 -21.56
C THR A 65 -2.06 -12.19 -20.96
N PRO A 66 -3.33 -12.62 -21.06
CA PRO A 66 -4.40 -11.96 -20.33
C PRO A 66 -4.15 -12.05 -18.82
N HIS A 67 -4.33 -10.94 -18.10
CA HIS A 67 -4.19 -10.89 -16.65
C HIS A 67 -5.49 -10.42 -16.01
N PHE A 68 -5.84 -11.01 -14.87
CA PHE A 68 -6.84 -10.48 -13.97
C PHE A 68 -6.14 -9.87 -12.77
N VAL A 69 -6.14 -8.54 -12.70
CA VAL A 69 -5.32 -7.76 -11.76
C VAL A 69 -6.19 -7.16 -10.67
N LYS A 70 -5.78 -7.31 -9.41
CA LYS A 70 -6.32 -6.56 -8.28
C LYS A 70 -5.44 -5.37 -7.96
N PHE A 71 -5.99 -4.16 -8.05
CA PHE A 71 -5.34 -2.95 -7.56
C PHE A 71 -5.70 -2.73 -6.09
N TYR A 72 -4.70 -2.60 -5.23
CA TYR A 72 -4.92 -2.50 -3.78
C TYR A 72 -4.00 -1.50 -3.10
N ALA A 73 -4.29 -1.30 -1.82
CA ALA A 73 -3.42 -0.63 -0.86
C ALA A 73 -3.27 -1.52 0.39
N PRO A 74 -2.10 -1.57 1.04
CA PRO A 74 -1.86 -2.45 2.18
C PRO A 74 -2.68 -2.06 3.42
N TRP A 75 -3.07 -0.80 3.56
CA TRP A 75 -3.90 -0.30 4.66
C TRP A 75 -5.41 -0.47 4.43
N CYS A 76 -5.84 -0.87 3.22
CA CYS A 76 -7.25 -0.97 2.85
C CYS A 76 -7.91 -2.21 3.48
N GLY A 77 -8.88 -2.00 4.39
CA GLY A 77 -9.59 -3.07 5.08
C GLY A 77 -10.33 -4.04 4.15
N HIS A 78 -11.03 -3.53 3.12
CA HIS A 78 -11.70 -4.36 2.12
C HIS A 78 -10.72 -5.22 1.31
N CYS A 79 -9.52 -4.69 1.06
CA CYS A 79 -8.45 -5.37 0.34
C CYS A 79 -7.89 -6.53 1.17
N LYS A 80 -7.72 -6.32 2.48
CA LYS A 80 -7.33 -7.37 3.43
C LYS A 80 -8.39 -8.48 3.51
N ALA A 81 -9.67 -8.13 3.52
CA ALA A 81 -10.75 -9.12 3.52
C ALA A 81 -10.82 -9.96 2.23
N LEU A 82 -10.51 -9.35 1.07
CA LEU A 82 -10.47 -10.05 -0.22
C LEU A 82 -9.18 -10.87 -0.43
N ALA A 83 -8.11 -10.57 0.30
CA ALA A 83 -6.82 -11.24 0.15
C ALA A 83 -6.89 -12.78 0.14
N PRO A 84 -7.51 -13.48 1.11
CA PRO A 84 -7.54 -14.95 1.12
C PRO A 84 -8.22 -15.52 -0.13
N THR A 85 -9.38 -14.98 -0.53
CA THR A 85 -10.09 -15.43 -1.72
C THR A 85 -9.29 -15.17 -3.00
N TRP A 86 -8.51 -14.09 -3.04
CA TRP A 86 -7.64 -13.78 -4.18
C TRP A 86 -6.45 -14.75 -4.28
N GLU A 87 -5.90 -15.18 -3.15
CA GLU A 87 -4.87 -16.22 -3.11
C GLU A 87 -5.43 -17.57 -3.59
N ASP A 88 -6.59 -18.00 -3.09
CA ASP A 88 -7.24 -19.24 -3.55
C ASP A 88 -7.53 -19.24 -5.06
N LEU A 89 -7.95 -18.08 -5.59
CA LEU A 89 -8.17 -17.89 -7.02
C LEU A 89 -6.85 -18.03 -7.80
N ALA A 90 -5.77 -17.47 -7.29
CA ALA A 90 -4.46 -17.59 -7.90
C ALA A 90 -3.93 -19.03 -7.88
N THR A 91 -4.07 -19.77 -6.78
CA THR A 91 -3.72 -21.20 -6.75
C THR A 91 -4.47 -21.96 -7.85
N GLN A 92 -5.78 -21.73 -8.00
CA GLN A 92 -6.57 -22.43 -9.02
C GLN A 92 -6.17 -22.08 -10.47
N PHE A 93 -5.84 -20.82 -10.75
CA PHE A 93 -5.58 -20.33 -12.11
C PHE A 93 -4.10 -20.37 -12.50
N ASN A 94 -3.20 -20.05 -11.58
CA ASN A 94 -1.76 -19.98 -11.85
C ASN A 94 -1.06 -21.33 -11.61
N VAL A 95 -1.54 -22.16 -10.68
CA VAL A 95 -0.91 -23.43 -10.30
C VAL A 95 -1.70 -24.64 -10.81
N ASP A 96 -2.97 -24.80 -10.41
CA ASP A 96 -3.73 -26.01 -10.70
C ASP A 96 -4.13 -26.12 -12.18
N ASN A 97 -4.50 -24.99 -12.81
CA ASN A 97 -4.99 -24.97 -14.19
C ASN A 97 -4.44 -23.78 -15.01
N PRO A 98 -3.12 -23.71 -15.25
CA PRO A 98 -2.46 -22.57 -15.92
C PRO A 98 -2.92 -22.32 -17.36
N LYS A 99 -3.64 -23.26 -17.98
CA LYS A 99 -4.17 -23.13 -19.36
C LYS A 99 -5.53 -22.42 -19.43
N ARG A 100 -6.09 -21.96 -18.30
CA ARG A 100 -7.39 -21.27 -18.23
C ARG A 100 -7.42 -19.89 -18.93
N GLY A 101 -6.28 -19.40 -19.39
CA GLY A 101 -6.20 -18.25 -20.29
C GLY A 101 -6.11 -16.90 -19.61
N ALA A 102 -6.03 -16.84 -18.27
CA ALA A 102 -5.73 -15.61 -17.55
C ALA A 102 -4.83 -15.88 -16.33
N THR A 103 -3.89 -14.98 -16.08
CA THR A 103 -3.00 -15.00 -14.90
C THR A 103 -3.55 -14.09 -13.81
N ILE A 104 -3.62 -14.59 -12.58
CA ILE A 104 -4.10 -13.82 -11.43
C ILE A 104 -2.94 -13.01 -10.85
N ALA A 105 -3.09 -11.69 -10.83
CA ALA A 105 -2.06 -10.77 -10.40
C ALA A 105 -2.60 -9.69 -9.44
N LYS A 106 -1.70 -8.96 -8.79
CA LYS A 106 -2.02 -7.79 -7.97
C LYS A 106 -0.95 -6.72 -8.09
N VAL A 107 -1.36 -5.47 -7.89
CA VAL A 107 -0.51 -4.28 -7.95
C VAL A 107 -0.78 -3.43 -6.71
N ASP A 108 0.28 -3.07 -5.98
CA ASP A 108 0.20 -2.11 -4.88
C ASP A 108 0.31 -0.68 -5.42
N CYS A 109 -0.80 0.04 -5.35
CA CYS A 109 -0.90 1.43 -5.81
C CYS A 109 -0.26 2.45 -4.85
N THR A 110 0.28 2.00 -3.72
CA THR A 110 0.90 2.86 -2.68
C THR A 110 2.42 2.76 -2.62
N ALA A 111 3.00 1.78 -3.33
CA ALA A 111 4.44 1.60 -3.48
C ALA A 111 4.86 1.69 -4.96
N GLU A 112 5.36 0.60 -5.52
CA GLU A 112 5.99 0.51 -6.85
C GLU A 112 5.00 0.43 -8.02
N GLY A 113 3.69 0.38 -7.76
CA GLY A 113 2.64 0.32 -8.80
C GLY A 113 1.88 1.62 -9.03
N LYS A 114 2.37 2.75 -8.49
CA LYS A 114 1.68 4.04 -8.51
C LYS A 114 1.38 4.53 -9.92
N GLN A 115 2.34 4.40 -10.84
CA GLN A 115 2.18 4.91 -12.20
C GLN A 115 1.16 4.10 -12.97
N VAL A 116 1.17 2.77 -12.83
CA VAL A 116 0.17 1.87 -13.42
C VAL A 116 -1.21 2.23 -12.89
N CYS A 117 -1.38 2.36 -11.57
CA CYS A 117 -2.70 2.69 -11.01
C CYS A 117 -3.21 4.05 -11.48
N SER A 118 -2.32 5.03 -11.62
CA SER A 118 -2.65 6.33 -12.20
C SER A 118 -3.04 6.24 -13.68
N LYS A 119 -2.26 5.49 -14.48
CA LYS A 119 -2.48 5.23 -15.91
C LYS A 119 -3.85 4.61 -16.18
N TYR A 120 -4.27 3.67 -15.33
CA TYR A 120 -5.58 3.02 -15.43
C TYR A 120 -6.70 3.75 -14.67
N GLY A 121 -6.42 4.91 -14.07
CA GLY A 121 -7.42 5.75 -13.42
C GLY A 121 -8.05 5.10 -12.18
N VAL A 122 -7.27 4.33 -11.42
CA VAL A 122 -7.71 3.68 -10.18
C VAL A 122 -7.99 4.77 -9.12
N LYS A 123 -9.25 4.89 -8.71
CA LYS A 123 -9.72 5.92 -7.75
C LYS A 123 -10.05 5.36 -6.37
N GLY A 124 -10.08 4.04 -6.22
CA GLY A 124 -10.47 3.38 -4.98
C GLY A 124 -9.95 1.95 -4.93
N PHE A 125 -9.97 1.38 -3.73
CA PHE A 125 -9.47 0.04 -3.49
C PHE A 125 -10.51 -0.83 -2.77
N PRO A 126 -10.62 -2.12 -3.12
CA PRO A 126 -9.98 -2.76 -4.28
C PRO A 126 -10.65 -2.31 -5.60
N THR A 127 -9.87 -2.25 -6.68
CA THR A 127 -10.36 -2.15 -8.07
C THR A 127 -9.89 -3.36 -8.85
#